data_AF-A0A3G6TD30-F1
#
_entry.id   AF-A0A3G6TD30-F1
#
_cell.length_a   1.000
_cell.length_b   1.000
_cell.length_c   1.000
_cell.angle_alpha   90.00
_cell.angle_beta   90.00
_cell.angle_gamma   90.00
#
_symmetry.space_group_name_H-M   'P 1'
#
loop_
_entity.id
_entity.type
_entity.pdbx_description
1 polymer ?
#
loop_
_entity_poly.entity_id
_entity_poly.type
_entity_poly.pdbx_seq_one_letter_code
_entity_poly.pdbx_strand_id
1 'polypeptide(L)'
;MKKIVLMVLTFIAIHGYKSQNKETEVKKIDVELKELAISNPASIILLGISPSELETPKSKKAIALSLVNSFKKNEGIPDTYAFEITPYWLLRSKNMNSLKYAGLKEDKEKIYKQNIFNELNRASFSLGFVRDLTLNSGDNIKNPAFAISVRGTLIKIRTQDNIKKIIKEDSAKKAQLKLVSKYLSDKELEAEQKCIDEGLSDSDCEDLLEGSLSKLLKKYEEGENGLKNVDYYRSLLEASPLLAVDFAGGYSTFFSDNKFSSNHFGKLGFWLTLNSGIDFTNKKKPEEEKKLNFYGIVRYLDDRTMMDDNQQFFKTRNYDFGGKAELTYKRFSISWEYIYRINDIENTFRSNGVLAYKVSDKIYINAAFGKNYGEKDNLISFLGLNWGLDSEKPAVFIDPPTEKKIE
;
A
#
# COMPACT_ATOMS: atom_id res chain seq x y z
N MET A 1 -45.48 35.40 -11.52
CA MET A 1 -45.50 34.07 -10.86
C MET A 1 -44.42 33.11 -11.39
N LYS A 2 -43.14 33.50 -11.35
CA LYS A 2 -41.99 32.59 -11.63
C LYS A 2 -40.81 32.76 -10.66
N LYS A 3 -40.94 33.63 -9.64
CA LYS A 3 -39.89 33.89 -8.63
C LYS A 3 -40.23 33.42 -7.21
N ILE A 4 -41.46 32.96 -6.95
CA ILE A 4 -41.87 32.41 -5.64
C ILE A 4 -41.76 30.87 -5.61
N VAL A 5 -41.84 30.20 -6.77
CA VAL A 5 -41.67 28.73 -6.89
C VAL A 5 -40.19 28.30 -6.72
N LEU A 6 -39.23 29.19 -7.02
CA LEU A 6 -37.79 28.89 -6.90
C LEU A 6 -37.26 28.98 -5.45
N MET A 7 -37.97 29.69 -4.57
CA MET A 7 -37.58 29.88 -3.16
C MET A 7 -38.15 28.79 -2.23
N VAL A 8 -39.26 28.16 -2.62
CA VAL A 8 -39.86 27.02 -1.89
C VAL A 8 -39.15 25.70 -2.23
N LEU A 9 -38.61 25.55 -3.45
CA LEU A 9 -37.80 24.39 -3.84
C LEU A 9 -36.40 24.39 -3.21
N THR A 10 -35.85 25.56 -2.84
CA THR A 10 -34.56 25.66 -2.15
C THR A 10 -34.67 25.45 -0.63
N PHE A 11 -35.85 25.67 -0.02
CA PHE A 11 -36.05 25.39 1.42
C PHE A 11 -36.32 23.91 1.73
N ILE A 12 -36.94 23.18 0.80
CA ILE A 12 -37.17 21.73 0.91
C ILE A 12 -35.88 20.93 0.63
N ALA A 13 -34.99 21.43 -0.25
CA ALA A 13 -33.69 20.81 -0.50
C ALA A 13 -32.68 20.98 0.66
N ILE A 14 -32.86 21.97 1.54
CA ILE A 14 -31.94 22.24 2.66
C ILE A 14 -32.45 21.65 3.99
N HIS A 15 -33.75 21.37 4.12
CA HIS A 15 -34.30 20.68 5.31
C HIS A 15 -34.59 19.18 5.10
N GLY A 16 -34.62 18.69 3.86
CA GLY A 16 -34.76 17.26 3.55
C GLY A 16 -33.51 16.40 3.82
N TYR A 17 -32.37 17.01 4.16
CA TYR A 17 -31.11 16.30 4.46
C TYR A 17 -30.80 16.19 5.96
N LYS A 18 -31.72 16.65 6.84
CA LYS A 18 -31.63 16.52 8.29
C LYS A 18 -32.89 15.89 8.87
N SER A 19 -33.18 14.65 8.50
CA SER A 19 -34.00 13.73 9.31
C SER A 19 -34.33 12.49 8.48
N GLN A 20 -33.46 11.49 8.50
CA GLN A 20 -33.85 10.08 8.65
C GLN A 20 -32.59 9.25 8.82
N ASN A 21 -32.69 8.31 9.77
CA ASN A 21 -31.74 7.28 10.16
C ASN A 21 -30.49 7.75 10.92
N LYS A 22 -30.75 7.93 12.21
CA LYS A 22 -29.80 7.78 13.30
C LYS A 22 -29.40 6.30 13.41
N GLU A 23 -28.77 5.76 12.37
CA GLU A 23 -27.96 4.55 12.51
C GLU A 23 -26.68 4.94 13.21
N THR A 24 -26.33 4.18 14.23
CA THR A 24 -25.10 4.29 14.99
C THR A 24 -23.94 4.35 14.00
N GLU A 25 -23.31 5.52 13.90
CA GLU A 25 -22.15 5.74 13.04
C GLU A 25 -20.97 4.95 13.63
N VAL A 26 -20.90 3.65 13.29
CA VAL A 26 -19.70 2.85 13.44
C VAL A 26 -18.64 3.59 12.63
N LYS A 27 -17.71 4.25 13.32
CA LYS A 27 -16.61 4.96 12.67
C LYS A 27 -15.96 4.00 11.67
N LYS A 28 -16.19 4.29 10.39
CA LYS A 28 -15.54 3.62 9.26
C LYS A 28 -14.05 3.52 9.58
N ILE A 29 -13.47 2.34 9.37
CA ILE A 29 -12.03 2.16 9.39
C ILE A 29 -11.48 3.07 8.29
N ASP A 30 -11.00 4.26 8.69
CA ASP A 30 -10.37 5.22 7.80
C ASP A 30 -9.13 4.54 7.23
N VAL A 31 -9.20 4.19 5.94
CA VAL A 31 -8.05 3.73 5.18
C VAL A 31 -7.20 4.96 4.90
N GLU A 32 -6.05 5.06 5.54
CA GLU A 32 -5.09 6.14 5.26
C GLU A 32 -4.61 6.05 3.81
N LEU A 33 -4.72 7.15 3.07
CA LEU A 33 -4.24 7.28 1.68
C LEU A 33 -2.74 7.06 1.49
N LYS A 34 -1.97 6.85 2.57
CA LYS A 34 -0.61 6.30 2.52
C LYS A 34 -0.60 4.91 1.85
N GLU A 35 -1.73 4.21 1.85
CA GLU A 35 -1.99 2.97 1.11
C GLU A 35 -2.40 3.17 -0.36
N LEU A 36 -2.70 4.40 -0.80
CA LEU A 36 -3.06 4.76 -2.17
C LEU A 36 -1.92 5.47 -2.92
N ALA A 37 -0.72 5.55 -2.34
CA ALA A 37 0.47 5.94 -3.09
C ALA A 37 0.65 4.95 -4.26
N ILE A 38 0.71 5.47 -5.48
CA ILE A 38 0.84 4.67 -6.71
C ILE A 38 2.23 4.04 -6.70
N SER A 39 2.30 2.78 -6.29
CA SER A 39 3.49 1.97 -6.44
C SER A 39 3.64 1.55 -7.89
N ASN A 40 4.76 1.88 -8.52
CA ASN A 40 5.12 1.34 -9.83
C ASN A 40 5.90 0.02 -9.65
N PRO A 41 5.35 -1.13 -10.08
CA PRO A 41 6.08 -2.38 -10.18
C PRO A 41 7.36 -2.21 -11.02
N ALA A 42 8.41 -2.97 -10.70
CA ALA A 42 9.66 -2.92 -11.46
C ALA A 42 9.47 -3.37 -12.94
N SER A 43 8.46 -4.19 -13.23
CA SER A 43 8.04 -4.52 -14.59
C SER A 43 7.57 -3.29 -15.39
N ILE A 44 6.88 -2.33 -14.76
CA ILE A 44 6.46 -1.07 -15.39
C ILE A 44 7.68 -0.18 -15.71
N ILE A 45 8.67 -0.17 -14.82
CA ILE A 45 9.94 0.56 -15.04
C ILE A 45 10.71 -0.03 -16.21
N LEU A 46 10.79 -1.36 -16.31
CA LEU A 46 11.42 -2.05 -17.45
C LEU A 46 10.72 -1.78 -18.78
N LEU A 47 9.43 -1.49 -18.74
CA LEU A 47 8.63 -1.15 -19.92
C LEU A 47 8.58 0.36 -20.21
N GLY A 48 9.18 1.20 -19.35
CA GLY A 48 9.26 2.66 -19.55
C GLY A 48 7.95 3.42 -19.37
N ILE A 49 6.92 2.81 -18.76
CA ILE A 49 5.54 3.33 -18.76
C ILE A 49 5.30 4.40 -17.65
N SER A 50 6.24 4.64 -16.73
CA SER A 50 6.02 5.56 -15.60
C SER A 50 7.14 6.57 -15.35
N PRO A 51 6.82 7.86 -15.09
CA PRO A 51 7.80 8.91 -14.80
C PRO A 51 8.47 8.81 -13.41
N SER A 52 7.90 8.03 -12.47
CA SER A 52 8.43 7.94 -11.11
C SER A 52 9.02 6.56 -10.80
N GLU A 53 10.32 6.57 -10.51
CA GLU A 53 11.10 5.40 -10.08
C GLU A 53 10.60 4.90 -8.72
N LEU A 54 10.36 3.58 -8.65
CA LEU A 54 10.14 2.72 -7.47
C LEU A 54 9.48 3.34 -6.22
N GLU A 55 8.20 3.03 -6.02
CA GLU A 55 7.57 3.08 -4.70
C GLU A 55 6.89 1.73 -4.37
N THR A 56 6.83 1.38 -3.09
CA THR A 56 6.35 0.08 -2.57
C THR A 56 4.83 0.07 -2.33
N PRO A 57 4.09 -0.96 -2.76
CA PRO A 57 2.65 -1.06 -2.57
C PRO A 57 2.38 -1.52 -1.15
N LYS A 58 1.48 -0.82 -0.45
CA LYS A 58 1.23 -1.06 0.98
C LYS A 58 -0.05 -1.85 1.29
N SER A 59 -0.96 -2.08 0.32
CA SER A 59 -2.20 -2.85 0.59
C SER A 59 -2.88 -3.50 -0.62
N LYS A 60 -3.82 -4.42 -0.33
CA LYS A 60 -4.62 -5.20 -1.30
C LYS A 60 -5.57 -4.34 -2.15
N LYS A 61 -6.01 -3.18 -1.64
CA LYS A 61 -6.93 -2.28 -2.36
C LYS A 61 -6.23 -1.53 -3.51
N ALA A 62 -4.93 -1.24 -3.36
CA ALA A 62 -4.12 -0.64 -4.42
C ALA A 62 -4.01 -1.54 -5.66
N ILE A 63 -3.99 -2.88 -5.46
CA ILE A 63 -4.00 -3.89 -6.53
C ILE A 63 -5.33 -3.83 -7.30
N ALA A 64 -6.47 -3.77 -6.60
CA ALA A 64 -7.78 -3.70 -7.26
C ALA A 64 -7.96 -2.38 -8.04
N LEU A 65 -7.45 -1.27 -7.52
CA LEU A 65 -7.55 0.04 -8.17
C LEU A 65 -6.74 0.12 -9.47
N SER A 66 -5.57 -0.52 -9.53
CA SER A 66 -4.75 -0.56 -10.75
C SER A 66 -5.43 -1.37 -11.87
N LEU A 67 -6.09 -2.48 -11.54
CA LEU A 67 -6.90 -3.26 -12.48
C LEU A 67 -8.13 -2.48 -12.96
N VAL A 68 -8.85 -1.78 -12.08
CA VAL A 68 -10.07 -1.06 -12.50
C VAL A 68 -9.76 0.14 -13.42
N ASN A 69 -8.63 0.81 -13.19
CA ASN A 69 -8.20 1.93 -14.04
C ASN A 69 -7.72 1.48 -15.42
N SER A 70 -7.24 0.24 -15.58
CA SER A 70 -6.84 -0.26 -16.90
C SER A 70 -8.05 -0.57 -17.79
N PHE A 71 -9.21 -0.93 -17.25
CA PHE A 71 -10.40 -1.32 -18.05
C PHE A 71 -11.36 -0.17 -18.46
N LYS A 72 -11.04 1.11 -18.18
CA LYS A 72 -11.91 2.24 -18.54
C LYS A 72 -11.53 2.92 -19.86
N LYS A 73 -11.70 2.21 -20.99
CA LYS A 73 -11.94 2.82 -22.30
C LYS A 73 -12.79 1.85 -23.13
N ASN A 74 -13.82 2.37 -23.79
CA ASN A 74 -14.84 1.64 -24.58
C ASN A 74 -14.29 0.98 -25.88
N GLU A 75 -13.05 0.46 -25.88
CA GLU A 75 -12.38 -0.09 -27.08
C GLU A 75 -11.53 -1.37 -26.80
N GLY A 76 -11.97 -2.26 -25.90
CA GLY A 76 -11.36 -3.59 -25.73
C GLY A 76 -10.18 -3.67 -24.74
N ILE A 77 -9.24 -4.60 -24.98
CA ILE A 77 -8.11 -4.92 -24.08
C ILE A 77 -7.17 -3.70 -23.95
N PRO A 78 -6.74 -3.33 -22.73
CA PRO A 78 -5.89 -2.15 -22.52
C PRO A 78 -4.54 -2.24 -23.24
N ASP A 79 -4.06 -1.12 -23.77
CA ASP A 79 -2.76 -1.02 -24.48
C ASP A 79 -1.56 -1.35 -23.58
N THR A 80 -1.74 -1.22 -22.27
CA THR A 80 -0.76 -1.58 -21.25
C THR A 80 -1.45 -2.26 -20.09
N TYR A 81 -0.93 -3.39 -19.63
CA TYR A 81 -1.35 -4.00 -18.37
C TYR A 81 -0.15 -4.32 -17.49
N ALA A 82 -0.33 -4.22 -16.18
CA ALA A 82 0.63 -4.74 -15.23
C ALA A 82 -0.13 -5.33 -14.04
N PHE A 83 0.29 -6.51 -13.59
CA PHE A 83 -0.25 -7.14 -12.40
C PHE A 83 0.89 -7.51 -11.46
N GLU A 84 0.64 -7.38 -10.16
CA GLU A 84 1.57 -7.79 -9.12
C GLU A 84 0.85 -8.64 -8.07
N ILE A 85 1.54 -9.68 -7.60
CA ILE A 85 1.06 -10.65 -6.64
C ILE A 85 2.10 -10.87 -5.56
N THR A 86 1.65 -10.88 -4.31
CA THR A 86 2.44 -11.28 -3.15
C THR A 86 1.85 -12.57 -2.60
N PRO A 87 2.43 -13.76 -2.89
CA PRO A 87 1.85 -15.05 -2.49
C PRO A 87 1.51 -15.16 -1.01
N TYR A 88 2.30 -14.49 -0.15
CA TYR A 88 2.05 -14.37 1.29
C TYR A 88 0.61 -14.02 1.66
N TRP A 89 -0.03 -13.16 0.87
CA TRP A 89 -1.38 -12.67 1.17
C TRP A 89 -2.50 -13.56 0.67
N LEU A 90 -2.17 -14.51 -0.21
CA LEU A 90 -3.12 -15.44 -0.82
C LEU A 90 -3.10 -16.79 -0.10
N LEU A 91 -1.94 -17.17 0.44
CA LEU A 91 -1.76 -18.40 1.18
C LEU A 91 -2.06 -18.17 2.66
N ARG A 92 -3.02 -18.91 3.21
CA ARG A 92 -3.29 -18.89 4.66
C ARG A 92 -2.09 -19.47 5.41
N SER A 93 -1.37 -18.62 6.12
CA SER A 93 -0.31 -19.06 7.02
C SER A 93 -0.91 -19.71 8.27
N LYS A 94 -0.63 -21.00 8.48
CA LYS A 94 -1.02 -21.71 9.71
C LYS A 94 -0.34 -21.08 10.93
N ASN A 95 -1.09 -20.85 12.01
CA ASN A 95 -0.60 -20.30 13.29
C ASN A 95 0.06 -18.91 13.21
N MET A 96 -0.41 -18.05 12.31
CA MET A 96 0.04 -16.66 12.23
C MET A 96 -0.45 -15.85 13.42
N ASN A 97 0.41 -14.98 13.94
CA ASN A 97 0.05 -13.99 14.93
C ASN A 97 0.81 -12.69 14.63
N SER A 98 0.40 -11.61 15.30
CA SER A 98 1.00 -10.28 15.25
C SER A 98 2.52 -10.25 15.43
N LEU A 99 3.07 -11.05 16.35
CA LEU A 99 4.52 -11.12 16.59
C LEU A 99 5.26 -11.80 15.43
N LYS A 100 4.75 -12.92 14.94
CA LYS A 100 5.29 -13.60 13.73
C LYS A 100 5.20 -12.68 12.51
N TYR A 101 4.10 -11.94 12.37
CA TYR A 101 3.92 -10.94 11.34
C TYR A 101 4.99 -9.83 11.42
N ALA A 102 5.35 -9.41 12.64
CA ALA A 102 6.43 -8.47 12.91
C ALA A 102 7.85 -9.06 12.75
N GLY A 103 7.97 -10.35 12.45
CA GLY A 103 9.24 -11.06 12.33
C GLY A 103 9.86 -11.45 13.67
N LEU A 104 9.06 -11.56 14.73
CA LEU A 104 9.51 -11.97 16.06
C LEU A 104 9.17 -13.44 16.29
N LYS A 105 10.16 -14.22 16.70
CA LYS A 105 10.01 -15.62 17.08
C LYS A 105 10.32 -15.78 18.56
N GLU A 106 9.43 -16.46 19.26
CA GLU A 106 9.65 -16.86 20.65
C GLU A 106 10.66 -18.02 20.69
N ASP A 107 11.71 -17.85 21.48
CA ASP A 107 12.65 -18.93 21.80
C ASP A 107 12.13 -19.78 22.98
N LYS A 108 12.77 -20.93 23.23
CA LYS A 108 12.40 -21.88 24.31
C LYS A 108 12.35 -21.24 25.70
N GLU A 109 13.10 -20.16 25.90
CA GLU A 109 13.17 -19.38 27.15
C GLU A 109 12.16 -18.22 27.20
N LYS A 110 11.18 -18.17 26.29
CA LYS A 110 10.23 -17.05 26.11
C LYS A 110 10.89 -15.71 25.77
N ILE A 111 12.12 -15.76 25.28
CA ILE A 111 12.84 -14.59 24.77
C ILE A 111 12.49 -14.43 23.30
N TYR A 112 12.00 -13.25 22.92
CA TYR A 112 11.68 -12.95 21.52
C TYR A 112 12.94 -12.56 20.76
N LYS A 113 13.27 -13.32 19.71
CA LYS A 113 14.35 -13.03 18.76
C LYS A 113 13.78 -12.54 17.44
N GLN A 114 14.43 -11.53 16.86
CA GLN A 114 14.07 -11.02 15.54
C GLN A 114 14.61 -11.95 14.45
N ASN A 115 13.73 -12.39 13.56
CA ASN A 115 14.10 -12.99 12.28
C ASN A 115 14.27 -11.87 11.24
N ILE A 116 15.51 -11.52 10.94
CA ILE A 116 15.83 -10.42 10.02
C ILE A 116 15.41 -10.70 8.57
N PHE A 117 15.19 -11.96 8.19
CA PHE A 117 14.76 -12.37 6.85
C PHE A 117 13.24 -12.57 6.73
N ASN A 118 12.47 -12.28 7.79
CA ASN A 118 11.03 -12.54 7.80
C ASN A 118 10.26 -11.86 6.66
N GLU A 119 10.75 -10.69 6.22
CA GLU A 119 10.15 -9.93 5.14
C GLU A 119 10.27 -10.61 3.77
N LEU A 120 11.22 -11.52 3.57
CA LEU A 120 11.39 -12.22 2.30
C LEU A 120 10.17 -13.08 1.94
N ASN A 121 9.44 -13.55 2.97
CA ASN A 121 8.17 -14.24 2.78
C ASN A 121 7.12 -13.35 2.09
N ARG A 122 7.28 -12.02 2.14
CA ARG A 122 6.41 -11.01 1.50
C ARG A 122 6.96 -10.51 0.16
N ALA A 123 7.86 -11.26 -0.48
CA ALA A 123 8.29 -10.95 -1.83
C ALA A 123 7.11 -10.97 -2.81
N SER A 124 7.14 -10.05 -3.77
CA SER A 124 6.10 -9.85 -4.77
C SER A 124 6.65 -10.10 -6.15
N PHE A 125 5.83 -10.71 -6.99
CA PHE A 125 6.10 -11.01 -8.39
C PHE A 125 5.19 -10.16 -9.24
N SER A 126 5.70 -9.60 -10.34
CA SER A 126 4.88 -8.84 -11.26
C SER A 126 5.09 -9.26 -12.71
N LEU A 127 4.03 -9.17 -13.50
CA LEU A 127 4.08 -9.27 -14.96
C LEU A 127 3.56 -7.96 -15.55
N GLY A 128 4.23 -7.45 -16.57
CA GLY A 128 3.82 -6.29 -17.34
C GLY A 128 3.72 -6.62 -18.82
N PHE A 129 2.88 -5.89 -19.52
CA PHE A 129 2.70 -5.97 -20.96
C PHE A 129 2.39 -4.60 -21.55
N VAL A 130 2.94 -4.35 -22.73
CA VAL A 130 2.65 -3.21 -23.59
C VAL A 130 2.32 -3.76 -24.96
N ARG A 131 1.21 -3.33 -25.54
CA ARG A 131 0.82 -3.73 -26.89
C ARG A 131 1.73 -3.10 -27.94
N ASP A 132 2.03 -1.81 -27.77
CA ASP A 132 2.74 -0.99 -28.75
C ASP A 132 3.89 -0.23 -28.05
N LEU A 133 5.01 -0.92 -27.78
CA LEU A 133 6.20 -0.29 -27.21
C LEU A 133 6.83 0.65 -28.26
N THR A 134 6.89 1.94 -27.95
CA THR A 134 7.54 2.92 -28.82
C THR A 134 9.05 2.78 -28.71
N LEU A 135 9.69 2.30 -29.78
CA LEU A 135 11.16 2.13 -29.84
C LEU A 135 11.83 3.35 -30.50
N ASN A 136 11.14 4.02 -31.44
CA ASN A 136 11.59 5.24 -32.12
C ASN A 136 10.50 6.31 -32.13
N SER A 137 10.92 7.58 -32.07
CA SER A 137 10.05 8.74 -32.24
C SER A 137 9.72 8.93 -33.73
N GLY A 138 8.75 8.18 -34.26
CA GLY A 138 8.30 8.34 -35.65
C GLY A 138 7.65 7.12 -36.30
N ASP A 139 7.82 5.93 -35.73
CA ASP A 139 7.28 4.70 -36.31
C ASP A 139 5.92 4.31 -35.72
N ASN A 140 4.96 4.01 -36.59
CA ASN A 140 3.68 3.37 -36.26
C ASN A 140 3.80 1.84 -36.11
N ILE A 141 5.02 1.32 -36.01
CA ILE A 141 5.29 -0.12 -35.89
C ILE A 141 4.89 -0.58 -34.49
N LYS A 142 4.05 -1.61 -34.44
CA LYS A 142 3.59 -2.22 -33.19
C LYS A 142 4.64 -3.18 -32.66
N ASN A 143 5.11 -2.91 -31.44
CA ASN A 143 6.09 -3.76 -30.77
C ASN A 143 5.53 -4.27 -29.43
N PRO A 144 4.81 -5.40 -29.41
CA PRO A 144 4.37 -5.99 -28.16
C PRO A 144 5.56 -6.29 -27.25
N ALA A 145 5.45 -5.97 -25.98
CA ALA A 145 6.50 -6.18 -24.99
C ALA A 145 5.94 -6.81 -23.72
N PHE A 146 6.73 -7.69 -23.10
CA PHE A 146 6.41 -8.33 -21.83
C PHE A 146 7.54 -8.09 -20.85
N ALA A 147 7.21 -7.93 -19.57
CA ALA A 147 8.18 -7.85 -18.50
C ALA A 147 7.78 -8.74 -17.33
N ILE A 148 8.77 -9.33 -16.67
CA ILE A 148 8.59 -10.07 -15.43
C ILE A 148 9.52 -9.47 -14.38
N SER A 149 9.09 -9.38 -13.14
CA SER A 149 9.95 -8.89 -12.07
C SER A 149 9.62 -9.53 -10.73
N VAL A 150 10.59 -9.48 -9.82
CA VAL A 150 10.46 -9.81 -8.41
C VAL A 150 10.96 -8.64 -7.57
N ARG A 151 10.34 -8.39 -6.43
CA ARG A 151 10.83 -7.45 -5.43
C ARG A 151 10.49 -7.87 -4.01
N GLY A 152 11.24 -7.38 -3.04
CA GLY A 152 10.96 -7.62 -1.63
C GLY A 152 12.00 -7.00 -0.73
N THR A 153 11.87 -7.25 0.57
CA THR A 153 12.89 -6.87 1.56
C THR A 153 13.68 -8.11 1.93
N LEU A 154 14.98 -8.10 1.65
CA LEU A 154 15.89 -9.20 1.97
C LEU A 154 16.16 -9.25 3.47
N ILE A 155 16.51 -8.09 4.05
CA ILE A 155 16.87 -7.95 5.47
C ILE A 155 16.08 -6.79 6.06
N LYS A 156 15.50 -6.97 7.25
CA LYS A 156 14.97 -5.88 8.07
C LYS A 156 15.39 -6.07 9.52
N ILE A 157 16.06 -5.06 10.06
CA ILE A 157 16.55 -4.98 11.43
C ILE A 157 15.77 -3.87 12.14
N ARG A 158 15.24 -4.18 13.33
CA ARG A 158 14.47 -3.24 14.16
C ARG A 158 15.29 -2.84 15.37
N THR A 159 15.02 -1.67 15.90
CA THR A 159 15.64 -1.24 17.16
C THR A 159 15.12 -2.10 18.32
N GLN A 160 15.96 -2.32 19.33
CA GLN A 160 15.58 -3.07 20.53
C GLN A 160 14.37 -2.42 21.24
N ASP A 161 14.31 -1.10 21.24
CA ASP A 161 13.18 -0.35 21.82
C ASP A 161 11.89 -0.58 21.04
N ASN A 162 11.93 -0.65 19.71
CA ASN A 162 10.77 -0.98 18.89
C ASN A 162 10.28 -2.41 19.19
N ILE A 163 11.19 -3.39 19.28
CA ILE A 163 10.86 -4.78 19.62
C ILE A 163 10.19 -4.88 21.00
N LYS A 164 10.77 -4.25 22.03
CA LYS A 164 10.20 -4.22 23.39
C LYS A 164 8.79 -3.61 23.40
N LYS A 165 8.58 -2.51 22.67
CA LYS A 165 7.27 -1.86 22.55
C LYS A 165 6.25 -2.76 21.85
N ILE A 166 6.63 -3.43 20.75
CA ILE A 166 5.75 -4.39 20.05
C ILE A 166 5.32 -5.52 20.97
N ILE A 167 6.25 -6.14 21.70
CA ILE A 167 5.94 -7.25 22.61
C ILE A 167 5.00 -6.80 23.74
N LYS A 168 5.28 -5.63 24.33
CA LYS A 168 4.46 -5.06 25.42
C LYS A 168 3.02 -4.80 24.97
N GLU A 169 2.86 -4.11 23.84
CA GLU A 169 1.52 -3.78 23.32
C GLU A 169 0.78 -5.02 22.83
N ASP A 170 1.47 -5.98 22.21
CA ASP A 170 0.88 -7.27 21.84
C ASP A 170 0.35 -8.05 23.06
N SER A 171 1.15 -8.13 24.13
CA SER A 171 0.75 -8.80 25.37
C SER A 171 -0.46 -8.13 26.00
N ALA A 172 -0.48 -6.79 26.04
CA ALA A 172 -1.60 -6.02 26.57
C ALA A 172 -2.89 -6.27 25.77
N LYS A 173 -2.80 -6.30 24.43
CA LYS A 173 -3.93 -6.58 23.56
C LYS A 173 -4.43 -8.02 23.69
N LYS A 174 -3.54 -9.00 23.78
CA LYS A 174 -3.93 -10.39 24.06
C LYS A 174 -4.64 -10.54 25.39
N ALA A 175 -4.17 -9.86 26.43
CA ALA A 175 -4.83 -9.87 27.74
C ALA A 175 -6.23 -9.24 27.65
N GLN A 176 -6.37 -8.11 26.95
CA GLN A 176 -7.67 -7.48 26.70
C GLN A 176 -8.60 -8.40 25.90
N LEU A 177 -8.13 -9.01 24.81
CA LEU A 177 -8.91 -9.95 24.01
C LEU A 177 -9.38 -11.16 24.82
N LYS A 178 -8.54 -11.66 25.74
CA LYS A 178 -8.92 -12.75 26.65
C LYS A 178 -10.01 -12.33 27.65
N LEU A 179 -9.99 -11.08 28.10
CA LEU A 179 -11.05 -10.54 28.95
C LEU A 179 -12.36 -10.38 28.17
N VAL A 180 -12.28 -9.90 26.92
CA VAL A 180 -13.43 -9.81 26.01
C VAL A 180 -14.01 -11.18 25.73
N SER A 181 -13.18 -12.15 25.34
CA SER A 181 -13.64 -13.49 25.02
C SER A 181 -14.30 -14.14 26.23
N LYS A 182 -13.73 -13.96 27.43
CA LYS A 182 -14.33 -14.46 28.66
C LYS A 182 -15.69 -13.80 28.93
N TYR A 183 -15.78 -12.48 28.81
CA TYR A 183 -17.04 -11.75 29.00
C TYR A 183 -18.11 -12.20 27.99
N LEU A 184 -17.74 -12.42 26.73
CA LEU A 184 -18.66 -12.91 25.71
C LEU A 184 -19.15 -14.32 26.03
N SER A 185 -18.26 -15.24 26.39
CA SER A 185 -18.66 -16.59 26.81
C SER A 185 -19.55 -16.60 28.05
N ASP A 186 -19.26 -15.74 29.04
CA ASP A 186 -20.11 -15.59 30.23
C ASP A 186 -21.51 -15.06 29.84
N LYS A 187 -21.59 -14.14 28.86
CA LYS A 187 -22.86 -13.60 28.36
C LYS A 187 -23.63 -14.55 27.45
N GLU A 188 -22.93 -15.37 26.67
CA GLU A 188 -23.51 -16.46 25.89
C GLU A 188 -24.22 -17.44 26.83
N LEU A 189 -23.56 -17.87 27.90
CA LEU A 189 -24.16 -18.74 28.91
C LEU A 189 -25.38 -18.10 29.61
N GLU A 190 -25.31 -16.81 29.95
CA GLU A 190 -26.46 -16.09 30.53
C GLU A 190 -27.65 -15.99 29.55
N ALA A 191 -27.37 -15.73 28.27
CA ALA A 191 -28.40 -15.63 27.24
C ALA A 191 -29.05 -17.00 26.98
N GLU A 192 -28.26 -18.07 26.86
CA GLU A 192 -28.74 -19.44 26.72
C GLU A 192 -29.64 -19.85 27.90
N GLN A 193 -29.19 -19.60 29.14
CA GLN A 193 -29.99 -19.95 30.32
C GLN A 193 -31.30 -19.16 30.35
N LYS A 194 -31.26 -17.87 30.04
CA LYS A 194 -32.46 -17.03 30.01
C LYS A 194 -33.44 -17.46 28.93
N CYS A 195 -32.94 -17.88 27.77
CA CYS A 195 -33.75 -18.43 26.69
C CYS A 195 -34.47 -19.72 27.09
N ILE A 196 -33.78 -20.61 27.82
CA ILE A 196 -34.37 -21.83 28.36
C ILE A 196 -35.44 -21.51 29.42
N ASP A 197 -35.13 -20.59 30.35
CA ASP A 197 -36.01 -20.25 31.47
C ASP A 197 -37.28 -19.52 31.02
N GLU A 198 -37.18 -18.66 29.99
CA GLU A 198 -38.30 -17.85 29.48
C GLU A 198 -39.01 -18.47 28.27
N GLY A 199 -38.51 -19.60 27.73
CA GLY A 199 -39.10 -20.28 26.58
C GLY A 199 -39.09 -19.43 25.31
N LEU A 200 -38.01 -18.66 25.12
CA LEU A 200 -37.86 -17.72 24.00
C LEU A 200 -37.62 -18.45 22.67
N SER A 201 -37.95 -17.79 21.56
CA SER A 201 -37.63 -18.29 20.23
C SER A 201 -36.15 -18.06 19.89
N ASP A 202 -35.60 -18.86 18.97
CA ASP A 202 -34.20 -18.75 18.55
C ASP A 202 -33.82 -17.33 18.08
N SER A 203 -34.74 -16.60 17.41
CA SER A 203 -34.45 -15.22 16.99
C SER A 203 -34.40 -14.24 18.16
N ASP A 204 -35.25 -14.42 19.17
CA ASP A 204 -35.23 -13.57 20.37
C ASP A 204 -33.94 -13.79 21.18
N CYS A 205 -33.37 -15.00 21.11
CA CYS A 205 -32.08 -15.34 21.71
C CYS A 205 -30.89 -14.71 20.98
N GLU A 206 -30.90 -14.70 19.65
CA GLU A 206 -29.90 -14.00 18.84
C GLU A 206 -29.93 -12.48 19.11
N ASP A 207 -31.11 -11.87 19.18
CA ASP A 207 -31.28 -10.45 19.48
C ASP A 207 -30.71 -10.07 20.87
N LEU A 208 -30.86 -10.95 21.87
CA LEU A 208 -30.29 -10.77 23.21
C LEU A 208 -28.74 -10.79 23.21
N LEU A 209 -28.17 -11.69 22.41
CA LEU A 209 -26.72 -11.79 22.21
C LEU A 209 -26.17 -10.58 21.48
N GLU A 210 -26.82 -10.16 20.39
CA GLU A 210 -26.43 -8.98 19.62
C GLU A 210 -26.56 -7.69 20.45
N GLY A 211 -27.60 -7.58 21.27
CA GLY A 211 -27.77 -6.51 22.26
C GLY A 211 -26.66 -6.47 23.32
N SER A 212 -26.10 -7.63 23.67
CA SER A 212 -24.98 -7.73 24.62
C SER A 212 -23.64 -7.38 23.96
N LEU A 213 -23.44 -7.82 22.71
CA LEU A 213 -22.28 -7.50 21.89
C LEU A 213 -22.22 -6.00 21.58
N SER A 214 -23.33 -5.39 21.19
CA SER A 214 -23.41 -3.95 20.92
C SER A 214 -23.12 -3.10 22.17
N LYS A 215 -23.58 -3.50 23.36
CA LYS A 215 -23.22 -2.86 24.63
C LYS A 215 -21.74 -2.98 24.96
N LEU A 216 -21.13 -4.14 24.69
CA LEU A 216 -19.69 -4.33 24.84
C LEU A 216 -18.91 -3.41 23.90
N LEU A 217 -19.27 -3.40 22.61
CA LEU A 217 -18.64 -2.56 21.60
C LEU A 217 -18.74 -1.08 21.99
N LYS A 218 -19.93 -0.62 22.39
CA LYS A 218 -20.14 0.74 22.86
C LYS A 218 -19.28 1.08 24.08
N LYS A 219 -19.15 0.18 25.05
CA LYS A 219 -18.26 0.37 26.21
C LYS A 219 -16.78 0.46 25.81
N TYR A 220 -16.37 -0.28 24.78
CA TYR A 220 -15.02 -0.22 24.22
C TYR A 220 -14.77 1.06 23.41
N GLU A 221 -15.78 1.57 22.71
CA GLU A 221 -15.74 2.82 21.95
C GLU A 221 -15.75 4.06 22.85
N GLU A 222 -16.62 4.08 23.88
CA GLU A 222 -16.71 5.14 24.89
C GLU A 222 -15.46 5.20 25.77
N GLY A 223 -14.77 4.07 25.93
CA GLY A 223 -13.40 4.02 26.40
C GLY A 223 -12.45 4.59 25.35
N GLU A 224 -12.44 5.92 25.18
CA GLU A 224 -11.74 6.74 24.18
C GLU A 224 -10.24 6.41 23.93
N ASN A 225 -9.65 5.54 24.75
CA ASN A 225 -8.29 5.01 24.65
C ASN A 225 -8.16 3.75 23.78
N GLY A 226 -9.24 3.00 23.53
CA GLY A 226 -9.20 1.73 22.80
C GLY A 226 -8.75 1.88 21.35
N LEU A 227 -9.37 2.81 20.61
CA LEU A 227 -9.05 3.09 19.20
C LEU A 227 -7.67 3.74 19.03
N LYS A 228 -7.30 4.71 19.90
CA LYS A 228 -5.96 5.33 19.91
C LYS A 228 -4.82 4.30 20.09
N ASN A 229 -5.09 3.20 20.80
CA ASN A 229 -4.13 2.10 21.00
C ASN A 229 -4.01 1.15 19.79
N VAL A 230 -5.00 1.12 18.88
CA VAL A 230 -4.89 0.38 17.61
C VAL A 230 -3.93 1.08 16.68
N ASP A 231 -4.09 2.38 16.50
CA ASP A 231 -3.23 3.21 15.64
C ASP A 231 -1.78 3.24 16.15
N TYR A 232 -1.59 3.29 17.48
CA TYR A 232 -0.26 3.19 18.06
C TYR A 232 0.42 1.83 17.82
N TYR A 233 -0.30 0.71 17.92
CA TYR A 233 0.30 -0.60 17.65
C TYR A 233 0.67 -0.75 16.17
N ARG A 234 -0.21 -0.27 15.28
CA ARG A 234 0.05 -0.23 13.84
C ARG A 234 1.29 0.62 13.54
N SER A 235 1.42 1.80 14.14
CA SER A 235 2.59 2.67 13.95
C SER A 235 3.88 2.03 14.45
N LEU A 236 3.85 1.19 15.49
CA LEU A 236 5.01 0.40 15.91
C LEU A 236 5.44 -0.66 14.88
N LEU A 237 4.47 -1.31 14.21
CA LEU A 237 4.74 -2.29 13.16
C LEU A 237 5.28 -1.62 11.88
N GLU A 238 4.77 -0.43 11.58
CA GLU A 238 5.17 0.40 10.42
C GLU A 238 6.35 1.34 10.71
N ALA A 239 6.89 1.32 11.93
CA ALA A 239 8.02 2.15 12.32
C ALA A 239 9.23 1.89 11.42
N SER A 240 9.97 2.97 11.13
CA SER A 240 11.18 2.92 10.32
C SER A 240 12.17 1.90 10.90
N PRO A 241 12.79 1.07 10.04
CA PRO A 241 13.76 0.09 10.50
C PRO A 241 15.06 0.79 10.92
N LEU A 242 15.83 0.12 11.79
CA LEU A 242 17.23 0.50 12.03
C LEU A 242 18.01 0.39 10.71
N LEU A 243 17.78 -0.71 10.00
CA LEU A 243 18.29 -0.96 8.67
C LEU A 243 17.35 -1.93 7.95
N ALA A 244 17.03 -1.65 6.70
CA ALA A 244 16.43 -2.60 5.79
C ALA A 244 17.17 -2.59 4.45
N VAL A 245 17.18 -3.75 3.79
CA VAL A 245 17.75 -3.94 2.46
C VAL A 245 16.65 -4.47 1.56
N ASP A 246 16.14 -3.59 0.71
CA ASP A 246 15.14 -3.90 -0.29
C ASP A 246 15.82 -4.25 -1.61
N PHE A 247 15.26 -5.22 -2.34
CA PHE A 247 15.74 -5.63 -3.64
C PHE A 247 14.60 -5.63 -4.65
N ALA A 248 14.93 -5.35 -5.91
CA ALA A 248 14.09 -5.66 -7.04
C ALA A 248 14.95 -6.15 -8.21
N GLY A 249 14.37 -6.97 -9.07
CA GLY A 249 15.02 -7.40 -10.29
C GLY A 249 13.98 -7.81 -11.31
N GLY A 250 14.29 -7.65 -12.59
CA GLY A 250 13.36 -8.05 -13.63
C GLY A 250 13.97 -8.01 -15.02
N TYR A 251 13.21 -8.60 -15.93
CA TYR A 251 13.59 -8.80 -17.33
C TYR A 251 12.41 -8.44 -18.22
N SER A 252 12.69 -7.88 -19.40
CA SER A 252 11.71 -7.65 -20.45
C SER A 252 12.18 -8.14 -21.81
N THR A 253 11.20 -8.48 -22.64
CA THR A 253 11.34 -8.89 -24.04
C THR A 253 10.34 -8.10 -24.86
N PHE A 254 10.66 -7.85 -26.13
CA PHE A 254 9.74 -7.25 -27.08
C PHE A 254 9.79 -7.94 -28.43
N PHE A 255 8.74 -7.75 -29.22
CA PHE A 255 8.52 -8.42 -30.50
C PHE A 255 8.38 -7.38 -31.60
N SER A 256 9.35 -7.30 -32.51
CA SER A 256 9.31 -6.33 -33.61
C SER A 256 8.23 -6.69 -34.63
N ASP A 257 7.63 -5.70 -35.30
CA ASP A 257 6.64 -5.92 -36.38
C ASP A 257 5.43 -6.79 -36.01
N ASN A 258 5.04 -6.80 -34.72
CA ASN A 258 3.92 -7.60 -34.20
C ASN A 258 4.03 -9.11 -34.53
N LYS A 259 5.25 -9.65 -34.62
CA LYS A 259 5.51 -11.08 -34.88
C LYS A 259 6.14 -11.73 -33.66
N PHE A 260 5.56 -12.82 -33.15
CA PHE A 260 6.18 -13.56 -32.04
C PHE A 260 7.53 -14.21 -32.40
N SER A 261 7.83 -14.37 -33.69
CA SER A 261 9.12 -14.90 -34.16
C SER A 261 10.28 -13.91 -34.07
N SER A 262 10.01 -12.61 -34.01
CA SER A 262 11.01 -11.52 -33.89
C SER A 262 11.20 -11.14 -32.41
N ASN A 263 11.45 -12.14 -31.57
CA ASN A 263 11.76 -11.91 -30.16
C ASN A 263 13.12 -11.21 -30.03
N HIS A 264 13.11 -10.07 -29.36
CA HIS A 264 14.30 -9.35 -28.95
C HIS A 264 14.40 -9.25 -27.43
N PHE A 265 15.63 -9.26 -26.95
CA PHE A 265 15.93 -8.87 -25.58
C PHE A 265 15.53 -7.40 -25.39
N GLY A 266 14.70 -7.11 -24.39
CA GLY A 266 14.34 -5.75 -24.00
C GLY A 266 15.33 -5.19 -23.00
N LYS A 267 15.01 -5.32 -21.71
CA LYS A 267 15.80 -4.78 -20.61
C LYS A 267 16.04 -5.81 -19.51
N LEU A 268 17.15 -5.70 -18.81
CA LEU A 268 17.44 -6.41 -17.57
C LEU A 268 17.81 -5.39 -16.51
N GLY A 269 17.13 -5.42 -15.37
CA GLY A 269 17.36 -4.46 -14.29
C GLY A 269 17.52 -5.14 -12.94
N PHE A 270 18.40 -4.58 -12.12
CA PHE A 270 18.54 -4.91 -10.69
C PHE A 270 18.58 -3.62 -9.87
N TRP A 271 17.90 -3.65 -8.74
CA TRP A 271 17.81 -2.53 -7.80
C TRP A 271 18.07 -3.04 -6.40
N LEU A 272 18.88 -2.28 -5.66
CA LEU A 272 19.10 -2.46 -4.24
C LEU A 272 18.87 -1.13 -3.54
N THR A 273 18.13 -1.17 -2.43
CA THR A 273 17.84 0.02 -1.64
C THR A 273 18.09 -0.26 -0.17
N LEU A 274 19.07 0.43 0.39
CA LEU A 274 19.29 0.50 1.83
C LEU A 274 18.34 1.54 2.41
N ASN A 275 17.65 1.21 3.49
CA ASN A 275 16.70 2.10 4.16
C ASN A 275 17.01 2.12 5.66
N SER A 276 17.12 3.31 6.24
CA SER A 276 17.25 3.52 7.67
C SER A 276 16.42 4.74 8.07
N GLY A 277 15.84 4.73 9.26
CA GLY A 277 15.11 5.90 9.72
C GLY A 277 14.94 6.00 11.22
N ILE A 278 14.59 7.21 11.65
CA ILE A 278 14.36 7.56 13.04
C ILE A 278 12.91 8.02 13.17
N ASP A 279 12.19 7.41 14.11
CA ASP A 279 10.79 7.72 14.41
C ASP A 279 10.70 8.46 15.76
N PHE A 280 10.28 9.72 15.70
CA PHE A 280 10.09 10.62 16.83
C PHE A 280 8.60 10.77 17.22
N THR A 281 7.73 9.91 16.69
CA THR A 281 6.28 9.99 16.93
C THR A 281 5.96 9.76 18.40
N ASN A 282 5.11 10.62 18.97
CA ASN A 282 4.76 10.56 20.40
C ASN A 282 3.66 9.52 20.64
N LYS A 283 3.84 8.65 21.65
CA LYS A 283 2.83 7.66 22.06
C LYS A 283 1.46 8.29 22.39
N LYS A 284 1.44 9.51 22.95
CA LYS A 284 0.19 10.19 23.33
C LYS A 284 -0.57 10.77 22.13
N LYS A 285 0.12 10.92 21.00
CA LYS A 285 -0.39 11.52 19.76
C LYS A 285 0.18 10.78 18.54
N PRO A 286 -0.18 9.49 18.35
CA PRO A 286 0.34 8.69 17.26
C PRO A 286 0.00 9.27 15.87
N GLU A 287 -1.05 10.08 15.77
CA GLU A 287 -1.47 10.80 14.56
C GLU A 287 -0.52 11.93 14.13
N GLU A 288 0.33 12.43 15.05
CA GLU A 288 1.37 13.42 14.73
C GLU A 288 2.66 12.72 14.29
N GLU A 289 2.65 12.09 13.11
CA GLU A 289 3.83 11.39 12.57
C GLU A 289 5.05 12.32 12.49
N LYS A 290 6.18 11.87 13.04
CA LYS A 290 7.47 12.58 12.96
C LYS A 290 8.57 11.59 12.61
N LYS A 291 8.93 11.52 11.34
CA LYS A 291 9.85 10.50 10.82
C LYS A 291 10.92 11.15 9.96
N LEU A 292 12.15 10.66 10.09
CA LEU A 292 13.26 11.00 9.21
C LEU A 292 13.81 9.70 8.63
N ASN A 293 13.73 9.55 7.31
CA ASN A 293 14.19 8.36 6.59
C ASN A 293 15.34 8.72 5.64
N PHE A 294 16.26 7.78 5.49
CA PHE A 294 17.40 7.84 4.58
C PHE A 294 17.42 6.59 3.72
N TYR A 295 17.69 6.79 2.45
CA TYR A 295 17.76 5.74 1.45
C TYR A 295 19.09 5.81 0.73
N GLY A 296 19.79 4.67 0.62
CA GLY A 296 20.92 4.49 -0.29
C GLY A 296 20.47 3.61 -1.45
N ILE A 297 20.70 4.05 -2.69
CA ILE A 297 20.15 3.42 -3.88
C ILE A 297 21.30 2.98 -4.77
N VAL A 298 21.26 1.74 -5.24
CA VAL A 298 22.13 1.22 -6.30
C VAL A 298 21.25 0.54 -7.34
N ARG A 299 21.48 0.83 -8.62
CA ARG A 299 20.76 0.20 -9.73
C ARG A 299 21.69 -0.14 -10.89
N TYR A 300 21.42 -1.29 -11.51
CA TYR A 300 21.97 -1.68 -12.80
C TYR A 300 20.83 -1.84 -13.80
N LEU A 301 20.98 -1.32 -15.02
CA LEU A 301 20.03 -1.51 -16.12
C LEU A 301 20.79 -1.75 -17.42
N ASP A 302 20.57 -2.92 -18.03
CA ASP A 302 20.97 -3.26 -19.41
C ASP A 302 19.75 -3.04 -20.31
N ASP A 303 19.84 -2.11 -21.26
CA ASP A 303 18.74 -1.72 -22.14
C ASP A 303 19.15 -1.89 -23.61
N ARG A 304 18.40 -2.71 -24.35
CA ARG A 304 18.58 -2.94 -25.79
C ARG A 304 17.36 -2.53 -26.61
N THR A 305 16.56 -1.63 -26.08
CA THR A 305 15.35 -1.11 -26.76
C THR A 305 15.64 0.14 -27.58
N MET A 306 16.86 0.69 -27.51
CA MET A 306 17.26 1.87 -28.28
C MET A 306 17.82 1.48 -29.64
N MET A 307 17.47 2.24 -30.68
CA MET A 307 18.01 2.09 -32.03
C MET A 307 19.01 3.20 -32.35
N ASP A 308 20.06 2.85 -33.11
CA ASP A 308 20.99 3.82 -33.68
C ASP A 308 20.42 4.46 -34.96
N ASP A 309 21.19 5.37 -35.56
CA ASP A 309 20.81 6.03 -36.83
C ASP A 309 20.61 5.06 -38.00
N ASN A 310 21.13 3.83 -37.90
CA ASN A 310 20.97 2.76 -38.89
C ASN A 310 19.80 1.81 -38.57
N GLN A 311 18.94 2.17 -37.61
CA GLN A 311 17.82 1.34 -37.11
C GLN A 311 18.26 -0.01 -36.52
N GLN A 312 19.50 -0.10 -36.05
CA GLN A 312 20.00 -1.27 -35.35
C GLN A 312 19.85 -1.09 -33.84
N PHE A 313 19.32 -2.12 -33.17
CA PHE A 313 19.27 -2.14 -31.72
C PHE A 313 20.68 -2.15 -31.14
N PHE A 314 20.98 -1.16 -30.30
CA PHE A 314 22.23 -1.11 -29.56
C PHE A 314 21.99 -1.24 -28.07
N LYS A 315 23.04 -1.66 -27.37
CA LYS A 315 23.02 -1.91 -25.93
C LYS A 315 23.52 -0.68 -25.19
N THR A 316 22.78 -0.27 -24.15
CA THR A 316 23.25 0.69 -23.15
C THR A 316 23.24 0.05 -21.77
N ARG A 317 24.24 0.37 -20.95
CA ARG A 317 24.29 -0.02 -19.54
C ARG A 317 24.28 1.22 -18.67
N ASN A 318 23.39 1.23 -17.70
CA ASN A 318 23.31 2.27 -16.69
C ASN A 318 23.67 1.68 -15.33
N TYR A 319 24.65 2.29 -14.67
CA TYR A 319 24.99 2.04 -13.27
C TYR A 319 24.67 3.29 -12.48
N ASP A 320 23.68 3.18 -11.61
CA ASP A 320 23.18 4.29 -10.84
C ASP A 320 23.49 4.11 -9.36
N PHE A 321 23.95 5.19 -8.73
CA PHE A 321 24.20 5.24 -7.29
C PHE A 321 23.75 6.58 -6.74
N GLY A 322 23.15 6.56 -5.56
CA GLY A 322 22.59 7.77 -5.00
C GLY A 322 21.90 7.55 -3.67
N GLY A 323 21.10 8.54 -3.29
CA GLY A 323 20.30 8.44 -2.10
C GLY A 323 19.17 9.44 -2.04
N LYS A 324 18.30 9.22 -1.06
CA LYS A 324 17.15 10.07 -0.76
C LYS A 324 17.10 10.32 0.75
N ALA A 325 16.74 11.53 1.14
CA ALA A 325 16.34 11.85 2.50
C ALA A 325 14.87 12.28 2.51
N GLU A 326 14.12 11.86 3.52
CA GLU A 326 12.69 12.16 3.65
C GLU A 326 12.34 12.52 5.09
N LEU A 327 11.77 13.72 5.27
CA LEU A 327 11.25 14.21 6.55
C LEU A 327 9.73 14.27 6.47
N THR A 328 9.06 13.50 7.32
CA THR A 328 7.61 13.60 7.55
C THR A 328 7.36 14.29 8.89
N TYR A 329 6.54 15.34 8.86
CA TYR A 329 6.10 16.07 10.05
C TYR A 329 4.60 16.36 9.96
N LYS A 330 3.81 15.68 10.78
CA LYS A 330 2.34 15.77 10.82
C LYS A 330 1.75 15.53 9.43
N ARG A 331 1.18 16.57 8.82
CA ARG A 331 0.53 16.53 7.51
C ARG A 331 1.48 16.82 6.35
N PHE A 332 2.74 17.09 6.63
CA PHE A 332 3.69 17.57 5.64
C PHE A 332 4.84 16.58 5.47
N SER A 333 5.31 16.39 4.24
CA SER A 333 6.50 15.60 3.93
C SER A 333 7.37 16.34 2.92
N ILE A 334 8.67 16.37 3.19
CA ILE A 334 9.70 16.84 2.25
C ILE A 334 10.60 15.65 1.97
N SER A 335 10.93 15.44 0.70
CA SER A 335 12.04 14.57 0.34
C SER A 335 12.95 15.19 -0.71
N TRP A 336 14.20 14.76 -0.68
CA TRP A 336 15.21 15.14 -1.66
C TRP A 336 15.97 13.90 -2.10
N GLU A 337 16.09 13.70 -3.40
CA GLU A 337 16.80 12.59 -4.04
C GLU A 337 17.94 13.13 -4.91
N TYR A 338 19.07 12.42 -4.89
CA TYR A 338 20.17 12.61 -5.81
C TYR A 338 20.67 11.25 -6.29
N ILE A 339 20.68 11.01 -7.60
CA ILE A 339 21.17 9.78 -8.22
C ILE A 339 22.11 10.14 -9.33
N TYR A 340 23.35 9.64 -9.25
CA TYR A 340 24.32 9.73 -10.31
C TYR A 340 24.29 8.46 -11.15
N ARG A 341 24.41 8.62 -12.47
CA ARG A 341 24.38 7.57 -13.48
C ARG A 341 25.69 7.55 -14.25
N ILE A 342 26.33 6.40 -14.27
CA ILE A 342 27.37 6.06 -15.24
C ILE A 342 26.70 5.31 -16.38
N ASN A 343 26.82 5.84 -17.59
CA ASN A 343 26.27 5.25 -18.81
C ASN A 343 27.38 5.14 -19.87
N ASP A 344 27.25 4.17 -20.77
CA ASP A 344 28.11 3.98 -21.95
C ASP A 344 28.11 5.22 -22.89
N ILE A 345 27.05 6.04 -22.87
CA ILE A 345 26.95 7.27 -23.70
C ILE A 345 27.55 8.48 -22.97
N GLU A 346 26.97 8.83 -21.82
CA GLU A 346 27.37 10.01 -21.05
C GLU A 346 27.01 9.85 -19.57
N ASN A 347 27.91 10.29 -18.70
CA ASN A 347 27.64 10.36 -17.28
C ASN A 347 26.66 11.48 -16.98
N THR A 348 25.65 11.21 -16.16
CA THR A 348 24.63 12.21 -15.86
C THR A 348 24.08 12.01 -14.46
N PHE A 349 23.22 12.92 -14.01
CA PHE A 349 22.62 12.82 -12.68
C PHE A 349 21.19 13.33 -12.69
N ARG A 350 20.41 12.79 -11.76
CA ARG A 350 19.08 13.26 -11.40
C ARG A 350 19.13 13.86 -10.00
N SER A 351 18.46 14.99 -9.82
CA SER A 351 18.22 15.56 -8.50
C SER A 351 16.80 16.06 -8.41
N ASN A 352 16.04 15.59 -7.43
CA ASN A 352 14.61 15.85 -7.35
C ASN A 352 14.16 16.10 -5.91
N GLY A 353 13.49 17.22 -5.69
CA GLY A 353 12.79 17.54 -4.46
C GLY A 353 11.31 17.25 -4.60
N VAL A 354 10.70 16.64 -3.57
CA VAL A 354 9.25 16.42 -3.50
C VAL A 354 8.70 17.02 -2.20
N LEU A 355 7.63 17.79 -2.32
CA LEU A 355 6.84 18.33 -1.23
C LEU A 355 5.47 17.68 -1.27
N ALA A 356 4.99 17.16 -0.15
CA ALA A 356 3.66 16.59 -0.03
C ALA A 356 2.92 17.18 1.17
N TYR A 357 1.63 17.48 0.99
CA TYR A 357 0.75 17.98 2.03
C TYR A 357 -0.57 17.21 2.07
N LYS A 358 -0.85 16.60 3.22
CA LYS A 358 -2.10 15.91 3.55
C LYS A 358 -3.15 16.94 3.98
N VAL A 359 -4.02 17.33 3.05
CA VAL A 359 -5.13 18.26 3.31
C VAL A 359 -6.16 17.61 4.25
N SER A 360 -6.48 16.35 3.98
CA SER A 360 -7.34 15.49 4.80
C SER A 360 -6.91 14.03 4.65
N ASP A 361 -7.55 13.10 5.37
CA ASP A 361 -7.30 11.66 5.17
C ASP A 361 -7.64 11.19 3.76
N LYS A 362 -8.40 11.98 2.99
CA LYS A 362 -8.87 11.69 1.63
C LYS A 362 -8.19 12.48 0.52
N ILE A 363 -7.40 13.51 0.84
CA ILE A 363 -6.87 14.47 -0.15
C ILE A 363 -5.42 14.84 0.15
N TYR A 364 -4.55 14.70 -0.85
CA TYR A 364 -3.13 15.00 -0.79
C TYR A 364 -2.71 15.86 -1.98
N ILE A 365 -1.91 16.89 -1.71
CA ILE A 365 -1.29 17.73 -2.72
C ILE A 365 0.20 17.41 -2.74
N ASN A 366 0.74 17.12 -3.91
CA ASN A 366 2.16 16.83 -4.10
C ASN A 366 2.72 17.81 -5.12
N ALA A 367 3.91 18.34 -4.87
CA ALA A 367 4.70 19.09 -5.83
C ALA A 367 6.07 18.43 -5.92
N ALA A 368 6.64 18.34 -7.12
CA ALA A 368 8.03 17.95 -7.30
C ALA A 368 8.72 18.91 -8.26
N PHE A 369 10.01 19.10 -8.03
CA PHE A 369 10.86 19.97 -8.83
C PHE A 369 12.27 19.40 -8.86
N GLY A 370 12.98 19.58 -9.96
CA GLY A 370 14.34 19.10 -10.05
C GLY A 370 14.86 19.00 -11.46
N LYS A 371 15.89 18.19 -11.63
CA LYS A 371 16.56 17.90 -12.88
C LYS A 371 16.55 16.38 -13.12
N ASN A 372 16.17 15.95 -14.31
CA ASN A 372 16.28 14.56 -14.76
C ASN A 372 17.67 14.28 -15.35
N TYR A 373 17.94 13.00 -15.64
CA TYR A 373 19.11 12.60 -16.43
C TYR A 373 19.16 13.33 -17.80
N GLY A 374 20.37 13.53 -18.33
CA GLY A 374 20.69 14.26 -19.57
C GLY A 374 21.38 15.61 -19.33
N GLU A 375 21.74 16.30 -20.42
CA GLU A 375 22.38 17.63 -20.38
C GLU A 375 21.43 18.79 -20.74
N LYS A 376 20.44 18.57 -21.61
CA LYS A 376 19.55 19.61 -22.13
C LYS A 376 18.08 19.34 -21.78
N ASP A 377 17.34 20.42 -21.54
CA ASP A 377 15.88 20.44 -21.35
C ASP A 377 15.33 19.38 -20.38
N ASN A 378 16.04 19.20 -19.27
CA ASN A 378 15.75 18.15 -18.28
C ASN A 378 15.20 18.68 -16.96
N LEU A 379 14.68 19.90 -16.93
CA LEU A 379 13.95 20.40 -15.78
C LEU A 379 12.68 19.58 -15.57
N ILE A 380 12.48 19.08 -14.36
CA ILE A 380 11.25 18.44 -13.90
C ILE A 380 10.50 19.44 -13.04
N SER A 381 9.21 19.62 -13.30
CA SER A 381 8.29 20.30 -12.41
C SER A 381 6.91 19.67 -12.54
N PHE A 382 6.30 19.31 -11.42
CA PHE A 382 4.96 18.75 -11.37
C PHE A 382 4.19 19.27 -10.16
N LEU A 383 2.89 19.41 -10.33
CA LEU A 383 1.91 19.61 -9.26
C LEU A 383 0.80 18.58 -9.45
N GLY A 384 0.53 17.80 -8.42
CA GLY A 384 -0.45 16.73 -8.43
C GLY A 384 -1.41 16.81 -7.26
N LEU A 385 -2.64 16.39 -7.52
CA LEU A 385 -3.69 16.20 -6.52
C LEU A 385 -4.06 14.71 -6.52
N ASN A 386 -3.93 14.08 -5.36
CA ASN A 386 -4.45 12.72 -5.14
C ASN A 386 -5.70 12.82 -4.26
N TRP A 387 -6.81 12.26 -4.73
CA TRP A 387 -8.02 12.08 -3.93
C TRP A 387 -8.38 10.60 -3.83
N GLY A 388 -8.94 10.18 -2.69
CA GLY A 388 -9.51 8.84 -2.52
C GLY A 388 -11.02 8.87 -2.68
N LEU A 389 -11.56 8.03 -3.59
CA LEU A 389 -12.99 7.75 -3.65
C LEU A 389 -13.26 6.50 -2.81
N ASP A 390 -13.93 6.67 -1.68
CA ASP A 390 -14.36 5.57 -0.84
C ASP A 390 -15.69 5.03 -1.38
N SER A 391 -15.68 3.85 -2.00
CA SER A 391 -16.95 3.20 -2.38
C SER A 391 -17.59 2.63 -1.11
N GLU A 392 -18.83 3.01 -0.83
CA GLU A 392 -19.64 2.57 0.31
C GLU A 392 -20.03 1.08 0.27
N LYS A 393 -19.26 0.23 -0.44
CA LYS A 393 -19.53 -1.20 -0.44
C LYS A 393 -19.02 -1.81 0.86
N PRO A 394 -19.88 -2.50 1.64
CA PRO A 394 -19.43 -3.24 2.81
C PRO A 394 -18.32 -4.21 2.41
N ALA A 395 -17.33 -4.35 3.28
CA ALA A 395 -16.20 -5.23 3.05
C ALA A 395 -16.72 -6.66 2.80
N VAL A 396 -16.35 -7.24 1.67
CA VAL A 396 -16.67 -8.64 1.25
C VAL A 396 -16.00 -9.69 2.17
N PHE A 397 -15.52 -9.30 3.34
CA PHE A 397 -14.81 -10.18 4.29
C PHE A 397 -15.48 -10.28 5.65
N ILE A 398 -16.73 -9.87 5.78
CA ILE A 398 -17.57 -10.20 6.93
C ILE A 398 -18.94 -10.63 6.40
N ASP A 399 -18.98 -11.75 5.68
CA ASP A 399 -20.10 -12.65 5.88
C ASP A 399 -19.56 -13.72 6.84
N PRO A 400 -20.10 -13.85 8.07
CA PRO A 400 -19.84 -15.04 8.86
C PRO A 400 -20.19 -16.27 8.00
N PRO A 401 -19.50 -17.41 8.16
CA PRO A 401 -19.88 -18.61 7.45
C PRO A 401 -21.36 -18.88 7.75
N THR A 402 -22.21 -18.77 6.74
CA THR A 402 -23.57 -19.29 6.82
C THR A 402 -23.46 -20.74 7.23
N GLU A 403 -23.91 -21.05 8.44
CA GLU A 403 -24.09 -22.41 8.91
C GLU A 403 -25.04 -23.11 7.95
N LYS A 404 -24.46 -23.84 7.00
CA LYS A 404 -25.16 -24.92 6.31
C LYS A 404 -24.17 -25.98 5.88
N LYS A 405 -24.22 -27.05 6.68
CA LYS A 405 -23.80 -28.43 6.41
C LYS A 405 -22.32 -28.74 6.61
N ILE A 406 -21.99 -28.99 7.87
CA ILE A 406 -21.18 -30.15 8.22
C ILE A 406 -22.11 -31.37 8.13
N GLU A 407 -21.86 -32.25 7.16
CA GLU A 407 -21.98 -33.70 7.30
C GLU A 407 -20.61 -34.30 7.00
#